data_AF-A0A7C5GMU6-F1
#
_entry.id   AF-A0A7C5GMU6-F1
#
_cell.length_a   1.000
_cell.length_b   1.000
_cell.length_c   1.000
_cell.angle_alpha   90.00
_cell.angle_beta   90.00
_cell.angle_gamma   90.00
#
_symmetry.space_group_name_H-M   'P 1'
#
loop_
_entity.id
_entity.type
_entity.pdbx_description
1 polymer ?
#
loop_
_entity_poly.entity_id
_entity_poly.type
_entity_poly.pdbx_seq_one_letter_code
_entity_poly.pdbx_strand_id
1 'polypeptide(L)'
;MKTMTSGLLLVAAGTSMTGCTTYQTKPMMPPVKMPHPNMLRTHTFAPTPALPTPHAQHRQKGIPARLSAPYFKRSLPAPLNLQPMIPKPLGNLTMQRQELRLVSDKIFQNESGGVKSKLVHWNHAENFASVGIGHFTWYPAGRKQRFGSKFPELLNYMVKNGVRLPAWVERARHHGAPWRSRAELMAAKHTPQVRELEDFLYRTRDIQAAFILKRAEEAIPRLMKASPQQHRSLVEHNLRSLMRSPTGRYALVDYINFKGEGLSMRGGYRGQNWGALQVLIAMRPEGNSRAAVNSFATAAMQVLQRRADNSPNRQDQRWIPGWRNRVETYRQWV
;
A
#
# COMPACT_ATOMS: atom_id res chain seq x y z
N MET A 1 -5.37 -18.97 -91.57
CA MET A 1 -5.46 -19.87 -90.39
C MET A 1 -4.05 -20.07 -89.84
N LYS A 2 -3.87 -19.97 -88.51
CA LYS A 2 -2.60 -19.68 -87.80
C LYS A 2 -2.26 -18.18 -87.88
N THR A 3 -1.83 -17.48 -86.82
CA THR A 3 -0.93 -17.83 -85.72
C THR A 3 -1.20 -16.97 -84.48
N MET A 4 -0.84 -17.50 -83.31
CA MET A 4 -0.79 -16.84 -82.00
C MET A 4 -0.09 -15.48 -82.02
N THR A 5 -0.58 -14.56 -81.18
CA THR A 5 0.17 -13.35 -80.81
C THR A 5 -0.10 -13.03 -79.35
N SER A 6 0.95 -13.16 -78.52
CA SER A 6 0.96 -12.76 -77.12
C SER A 6 0.92 -11.23 -77.02
N GLY A 7 -0.11 -10.70 -76.36
CA GLY A 7 -0.26 -9.28 -76.06
C GLY A 7 0.31 -8.93 -74.70
N LEU A 8 1.43 -8.21 -74.73
CA LEU A 8 2.12 -7.60 -73.60
C LEU A 8 1.35 -6.34 -73.17
N LEU A 9 0.90 -6.25 -71.91
CA LEU A 9 0.25 -5.06 -71.36
C LEU A 9 1.18 -4.34 -70.37
N LEU A 10 1.25 -3.02 -70.59
CA LEU A 10 1.86 -1.91 -69.84
C LEU A 10 2.03 -2.11 -68.32
N VAL A 11 3.07 -1.48 -67.74
CA VAL A 11 2.91 -0.28 -66.89
C VAL A 11 4.27 0.44 -66.77
N ALA A 12 4.23 1.75 -67.00
CA ALA A 12 5.33 2.69 -66.94
C ALA A 12 5.76 3.01 -65.50
N ALA A 13 7.06 3.27 -65.37
CA ALA A 13 7.77 3.56 -64.13
C ALA A 13 7.35 4.89 -63.49
N GLY A 14 7.10 4.86 -62.19
CA GLY A 14 7.02 6.01 -61.30
C GLY A 14 7.92 5.76 -60.09
N THR A 15 9.00 6.51 -60.00
CA THR A 15 10.05 6.46 -58.97
C THR A 15 9.52 6.69 -57.55
N SER A 16 9.78 5.74 -56.65
CA SER A 16 9.66 5.94 -55.20
C SER A 16 10.99 5.59 -54.54
N MET A 17 11.67 6.61 -54.00
CA MET A 17 12.91 6.45 -53.22
C MET A 17 12.59 5.93 -51.83
N THR A 18 13.00 4.69 -51.56
CA THR A 18 13.05 4.10 -50.22
C THR A 18 14.19 4.71 -49.40
N GLY A 19 13.85 5.60 -48.47
CA GLY A 19 14.70 6.01 -47.36
C GLY A 19 14.67 4.95 -46.25
N CYS A 20 15.78 4.24 -46.07
CA CYS A 20 16.00 3.31 -44.97
C CYS A 20 16.37 4.13 -43.71
N THR A 21 15.49 4.22 -42.72
CA THR A 21 15.84 4.76 -41.39
C THR A 21 16.17 3.61 -40.46
N THR A 22 17.46 3.43 -40.20
CA THR A 22 18.00 2.57 -39.15
C THR A 22 17.66 3.13 -37.78
N TYR A 23 16.83 2.43 -36.99
CA TYR A 23 16.70 2.70 -35.56
C TYR A 23 17.92 2.13 -34.83
N GLN A 24 18.82 3.01 -34.38
CA GLN A 24 19.87 2.67 -33.42
C GLN A 24 19.24 2.29 -32.08
N THR A 25 19.32 1.00 -31.73
CA THR A 25 19.08 0.49 -30.39
C THR A 25 20.22 0.94 -29.46
N LYS A 26 19.90 1.69 -28.40
CA LYS A 26 20.85 1.97 -27.30
C LYS A 26 21.30 0.65 -26.66
N PRO A 27 22.59 0.49 -26.32
CA PRO A 27 23.08 -0.72 -25.67
C PRO A 27 22.50 -0.85 -24.25
N MET A 28 22.00 -2.04 -23.97
CA MET A 28 21.49 -2.49 -22.67
C MET A 28 22.67 -2.60 -21.69
N MET A 29 22.61 -1.89 -20.57
CA MET A 29 23.60 -2.06 -19.50
C MET A 29 23.54 -3.49 -18.94
N PRO A 30 24.69 -4.14 -18.67
CA PRO A 30 24.71 -5.47 -18.08
C PRO A 30 24.17 -5.45 -16.64
N PRO A 31 23.60 -6.57 -16.16
CA PRO A 31 23.05 -6.65 -14.81
C PRO A 31 24.15 -6.46 -13.76
N VAL A 32 23.92 -5.54 -12.82
CA VAL A 32 24.77 -5.34 -11.64
C VAL A 32 24.69 -6.59 -10.77
N LYS A 33 25.81 -7.30 -10.65
CA LYS A 33 26.03 -8.40 -9.69
C LYS A 33 25.88 -7.84 -8.28
N MET A 34 24.85 -8.25 -7.55
CA MET A 34 24.78 -8.01 -6.11
C MET A 34 25.79 -8.93 -5.39
N PRO A 35 26.59 -8.41 -4.44
CA PRO A 35 27.49 -9.25 -3.66
C PRO A 35 26.71 -10.21 -2.75
N HIS A 36 27.10 -11.49 -2.78
CA HIS A 36 26.64 -12.51 -1.84
C HIS A 36 27.15 -12.18 -0.43
N PRO A 37 26.29 -12.15 0.61
CA PRO A 37 26.78 -12.14 1.99
C PRO A 37 27.26 -13.55 2.37
N ASN A 38 28.54 -13.61 2.73
CA ASN A 38 29.23 -14.78 3.27
C ASN A 38 28.51 -15.36 4.49
N MET A 39 28.61 -16.69 4.60
CA MET A 39 28.12 -17.50 5.71
C MET A 39 28.72 -17.05 7.04
N LEU A 40 27.87 -16.88 8.06
CA LEU A 40 28.30 -16.92 9.46
C LEU A 40 27.33 -17.77 10.29
N ARG A 41 27.97 -18.76 10.92
CA ARG A 41 27.59 -19.72 11.97
C ARG A 41 26.28 -19.55 12.72
N THR A 42 25.66 -20.71 12.90
CA THR A 42 24.59 -21.06 13.83
C THR A 42 24.89 -20.66 15.27
N HIS A 43 24.02 -19.87 15.89
CA HIS A 43 23.87 -19.83 17.34
C HIS A 43 22.41 -20.11 17.71
N THR A 44 22.22 -21.28 18.31
CA THR A 44 21.02 -21.75 18.99
C THR A 44 20.73 -20.84 20.18
N PHE A 45 19.52 -20.31 20.29
CA PHE A 45 19.04 -19.65 21.51
C PHE A 45 17.90 -20.47 22.13
N ALA A 46 18.21 -21.07 23.28
CA ALA A 46 17.27 -21.63 24.23
C ALA A 46 16.50 -20.50 24.97
N PRO A 47 15.32 -20.78 25.55
CA PRO A 47 14.45 -19.75 26.13
C PRO A 47 14.87 -19.42 27.57
N THR A 48 14.67 -18.18 27.99
CA THR A 48 14.82 -17.75 29.40
C THR A 48 13.85 -16.59 29.70
N PRO A 49 13.53 -16.32 30.98
CA PRO A 49 12.18 -16.46 31.51
C PRO A 49 11.52 -15.10 31.82
N ALA A 50 10.24 -15.17 32.17
CA ALA A 50 9.45 -14.03 32.64
C ALA A 50 9.96 -13.47 33.97
N LEU A 51 9.89 -12.15 34.13
CA LEU A 51 10.09 -11.43 35.39
C LEU A 51 8.97 -10.38 35.59
N PRO A 52 8.72 -9.95 36.84
CA PRO A 52 7.38 -9.71 37.38
C PRO A 52 7.00 -8.23 37.49
N THR A 53 5.70 -7.99 37.71
CA THR A 53 5.08 -6.71 38.07
C THR A 53 5.62 -6.10 39.37
N PRO A 54 5.73 -4.77 39.47
CA PRO A 54 5.82 -4.09 40.76
C PRO A 54 4.57 -3.26 41.09
N HIS A 55 4.10 -3.45 42.31
CA HIS A 55 3.21 -2.56 43.06
C HIS A 55 3.90 -1.22 43.38
N ALA A 56 3.08 -0.19 43.57
CA ALA A 56 3.45 1.16 43.94
C ALA A 56 3.95 1.29 45.40
N GLN A 57 4.89 2.20 45.65
CA GLN A 57 5.00 2.96 46.90
C GLN A 57 5.79 4.26 46.69
N HIS A 58 5.29 5.33 47.31
CA HIS A 58 5.81 6.69 47.34
C HIS A 58 7.22 6.82 47.94
N ARG A 59 8.05 7.71 47.37
CA ARG A 59 8.93 8.61 48.14
C ARG A 59 9.43 9.79 47.29
N GLN A 60 9.12 11.00 47.74
CA GLN A 60 9.68 12.27 47.24
C GLN A 60 11.14 12.40 47.67
N LYS A 61 12.04 12.82 46.76
CA LYS A 61 13.23 13.64 47.05
C LYS A 61 13.58 14.49 45.83
N GLY A 62 13.72 15.80 46.04
CA GLY A 62 14.01 16.80 45.02
C GLY A 62 15.48 16.87 44.59
N ILE A 63 15.72 17.42 43.39
CA ILE A 63 17.03 17.79 42.84
C ILE A 63 16.83 19.08 41.99
N PRO A 64 17.77 20.04 41.98
CA PRO A 64 17.52 21.45 41.70
C PRO A 64 17.63 21.87 40.22
N ALA A 65 17.36 23.16 40.00
CA ALA A 65 17.11 23.84 38.74
C ALA A 65 18.34 24.18 37.87
N ARG A 66 18.03 24.40 36.58
CA ARG A 66 18.71 25.18 35.52
C ARG A 66 19.97 24.58 34.87
N LEU A 67 19.84 24.33 33.55
CA LEU A 67 20.67 24.96 32.51
C LEU A 67 19.79 25.19 31.26
N SER A 68 19.62 26.46 30.89
CA SER A 68 18.81 26.97 29.79
C SER A 68 19.61 27.03 28.48
N ALA A 69 19.12 26.39 27.42
CA ALA A 69 19.59 26.59 26.04
C ALA A 69 18.64 27.52 25.27
N PRO A 70 19.13 28.41 24.39
CA PRO A 70 18.32 29.46 23.77
C PRO A 70 17.38 28.90 22.70
N TYR A 71 16.08 28.90 22.99
CA TYR A 71 15.04 28.65 22.00
C TYR A 71 14.82 29.89 21.14
N PHE A 72 15.15 29.79 19.86
CA PHE A 72 14.70 30.68 18.80
C PHE A 72 13.17 30.81 18.86
N LYS A 73 12.66 32.01 19.17
CA LYS A 73 11.24 32.36 19.02
C LYS A 73 10.90 32.38 17.52
N ARG A 74 10.46 31.25 16.98
CA ARG A 74 9.76 31.23 15.69
C ARG A 74 8.29 31.56 15.97
N SER A 75 7.82 32.68 15.45
CA SER A 75 6.42 33.09 15.48
C SER A 75 5.55 31.96 14.93
N LEU A 76 4.65 31.44 15.78
CA LEU A 76 3.58 30.55 15.34
C LEU A 76 2.63 31.36 14.45
N PRO A 77 2.24 30.86 13.27
CA PRO A 77 1.16 31.48 12.51
C PRO A 77 -0.12 31.44 13.36
N ALA A 78 -0.95 32.50 13.23
CA ALA A 78 -2.19 32.65 13.95
C ALA A 78 -3.10 31.40 13.82
N PRO A 79 -3.84 31.01 14.88
CA PRO A 79 -4.77 29.90 14.79
C PRO A 79 -5.84 30.20 13.74
N LEU A 80 -5.96 29.33 12.75
CA LEU A 80 -7.09 29.34 11.81
C LEU A 80 -8.38 29.26 12.63
N ASN A 81 -9.20 30.30 12.54
CA ASN A 81 -10.52 30.35 13.15
C ASN A 81 -11.46 29.38 12.42
N LEU A 82 -11.35 28.10 12.75
CA LEU A 82 -12.31 27.08 12.36
C LEU A 82 -13.58 27.35 13.18
N GLN A 83 -14.49 28.15 12.62
CA GLN A 83 -15.80 28.37 13.22
C GLN A 83 -16.46 27.02 13.53
N PRO A 84 -17.19 26.90 14.64
CA PRO A 84 -17.93 25.68 14.96
C PRO A 84 -19.04 25.49 13.91
N MET A 85 -18.71 24.82 12.81
CA MET A 85 -19.69 24.35 11.85
C MET A 85 -20.52 23.27 12.53
N ILE A 86 -21.84 23.39 12.47
CA ILE A 86 -22.77 22.29 12.77
C ILE A 86 -22.22 21.06 12.01
N PRO A 87 -21.90 19.94 12.68
CA PRO A 87 -21.27 18.81 12.03
C PRO A 87 -22.25 18.19 11.03
N LYS A 88 -22.15 18.60 9.77
CA LYS A 88 -22.78 17.90 8.64
C LYS A 88 -22.28 16.46 8.69
N PRO A 89 -23.06 15.40 8.41
CA PRO A 89 -22.52 14.05 8.37
C PRO A 89 -21.33 13.96 7.41
N LEU A 90 -20.31 13.18 7.79
CA LEU A 90 -19.18 12.90 6.90
C LEU A 90 -19.73 12.17 5.68
N GLY A 91 -19.50 12.70 4.48
CA GLY A 91 -19.99 12.08 3.25
C GLY A 91 -19.44 10.66 3.10
N ASN A 92 -20.17 9.81 2.38
CA ASN A 92 -19.71 8.45 2.11
C ASN A 92 -18.54 8.48 1.13
N LEU A 93 -17.44 7.82 1.47
CA LEU A 93 -16.40 7.49 0.51
C LEU A 93 -17.05 6.57 -0.53
N THR A 94 -17.18 7.03 -1.77
CA THR A 94 -17.82 6.30 -2.87
C THR A 94 -17.03 6.59 -4.13
N MET A 95 -16.93 5.59 -5.02
CA MET A 95 -16.24 5.73 -6.30
C MET A 95 -17.11 5.18 -7.42
N GLN A 96 -17.06 5.84 -8.58
CA GLN A 96 -17.71 5.30 -9.77
C GLN A 96 -16.95 4.08 -10.30
N ARG A 97 -17.60 3.24 -11.11
CA ARG A 97 -16.98 2.02 -11.66
C ARG A 97 -15.68 2.30 -12.42
N GLN A 98 -15.64 3.38 -13.21
CA GLN A 98 -14.44 3.77 -13.98
C GLN A 98 -13.30 4.18 -13.04
N GLU A 99 -13.61 4.99 -12.03
CA GLU A 99 -12.66 5.40 -10.99
C GLU A 99 -12.08 4.18 -10.24
N LEU A 100 -12.93 3.21 -9.90
CA LEU A 100 -12.50 2.01 -9.19
C LEU A 100 -11.54 1.13 -10.02
N ARG A 101 -11.71 1.10 -11.34
CA ARG A 101 -10.77 0.42 -12.26
C ARG A 101 -9.40 1.10 -12.28
N LEU A 102 -9.38 2.44 -12.31
CA LEU A 102 -8.12 3.18 -12.21
C LEU A 102 -7.42 2.93 -10.87
N VAL A 103 -8.18 2.91 -9.77
CA VAL A 103 -7.66 2.55 -8.45
C VAL A 103 -7.12 1.12 -8.41
N SER A 104 -7.82 0.17 -9.03
CA SER A 104 -7.38 -1.22 -9.18
C SER A 104 -6.01 -1.32 -9.86
N ASP A 105 -5.84 -0.66 -11.01
CA ASP A 105 -4.58 -0.68 -11.76
C ASP A 105 -3.45 0.03 -10.99
N LYS A 106 -3.74 1.13 -10.30
CA LYS A 106 -2.74 1.84 -9.48
C LYS A 106 -2.29 1.02 -8.28
N ILE A 107 -3.22 0.41 -7.56
CA ILE A 107 -2.90 -0.49 -6.43
C ILE A 107 -2.05 -1.65 -6.94
N PHE A 108 -2.44 -2.27 -8.06
CA PHE A 108 -1.67 -3.35 -8.68
C PHE A 108 -0.26 -2.90 -9.08
N GLN A 109 -0.11 -1.69 -9.64
CA GLN A 109 1.18 -1.10 -9.95
C GLN A 109 2.02 -0.84 -8.69
N ASN A 110 1.42 -0.30 -7.63
CA ASN A 110 2.11 0.04 -6.39
C ASN A 110 2.57 -1.20 -5.62
N GLU A 111 1.76 -2.27 -5.59
CA GLU A 111 2.07 -3.48 -4.84
C GLU A 111 3.02 -4.41 -5.62
N SER A 112 2.79 -4.58 -6.93
CA SER A 112 3.46 -5.61 -7.72
C SER A 112 4.30 -5.08 -8.89
N GLY A 113 4.29 -3.76 -9.15
CA GLY A 113 4.85 -3.19 -10.36
C GLY A 113 4.06 -3.56 -11.63
N GLY A 114 2.79 -3.96 -11.49
CA GLY A 114 1.96 -4.44 -12.60
C GLY A 114 2.29 -5.87 -13.05
N VAL A 115 3.07 -6.61 -12.26
CA VAL A 115 3.56 -7.94 -12.63
C VAL A 115 2.63 -9.02 -12.08
N LYS A 116 1.92 -9.71 -12.98
CA LYS A 116 0.95 -10.76 -12.63
C LYS A 116 1.54 -11.87 -11.76
N SER A 117 2.76 -12.32 -12.06
CA SER A 117 3.43 -13.36 -11.26
C SER A 117 3.78 -12.92 -9.85
N LYS A 118 3.61 -11.63 -9.48
CA LYS A 118 3.77 -11.17 -8.10
C LYS A 118 2.46 -11.09 -7.33
N LEU A 119 1.31 -11.41 -7.97
CA LEU A 119 0.02 -11.52 -7.29
C LEU A 119 -0.05 -12.66 -6.27
N VAL A 120 0.92 -13.57 -6.25
CA VAL A 120 1.06 -14.61 -5.23
C VAL A 120 2.52 -14.64 -4.79
N HIS A 121 2.88 -13.92 -3.75
CA HIS A 121 4.29 -13.80 -3.33
C HIS A 121 4.44 -14.06 -1.83
N TRP A 122 5.66 -14.30 -1.37
CA TRP A 122 5.97 -14.42 0.05
C TRP A 122 7.35 -13.85 0.32
N ASN A 123 7.38 -12.72 1.02
CA ASN A 123 8.62 -12.02 1.34
C ASN A 123 9.42 -12.78 2.41
N HIS A 124 10.74 -12.66 2.37
CA HIS A 124 11.63 -13.37 3.30
C HIS A 124 11.37 -13.04 4.78
N ALA A 125 10.93 -11.81 5.08
CA ALA A 125 10.69 -11.33 6.45
C ALA A 125 9.25 -11.59 6.95
N GLU A 126 8.43 -12.30 6.20
CA GLU A 126 7.01 -12.52 6.51
C GLU A 126 6.72 -13.98 6.84
N ASN A 127 5.68 -14.20 7.64
CA ASN A 127 5.20 -15.54 7.98
C ASN A 127 3.87 -15.91 7.30
N PHE A 128 3.50 -15.18 6.25
CA PHE A 128 2.29 -15.34 5.44
C PHE A 128 2.61 -15.11 3.95
N ALA A 129 1.77 -15.66 3.06
CA ALA A 129 1.78 -15.27 1.66
C ALA A 129 1.01 -13.95 1.47
N SER A 130 1.51 -13.09 0.57
CA SER A 130 0.85 -11.90 0.06
C SER A 130 0.16 -12.25 -1.25
N VAL A 131 -1.15 -12.06 -1.32
CA VAL A 131 -1.96 -12.44 -2.49
C VAL A 131 -2.86 -11.31 -2.98
N GLY A 132 -3.09 -11.27 -4.29
CA GLY A 132 -3.97 -10.31 -4.95
C GLY A 132 -3.36 -8.92 -5.08
N ILE A 133 -4.10 -8.00 -5.71
CA ILE A 133 -3.60 -6.64 -5.99
C ILE A 133 -3.36 -5.84 -4.72
N GLY A 134 -4.08 -6.14 -3.63
CA GLY A 134 -3.94 -5.46 -2.35
C GLY A 134 -2.89 -6.08 -1.42
N HIS A 135 -2.13 -7.10 -1.88
CA HIS A 135 -1.22 -7.89 -1.03
C HIS A 135 -1.91 -8.36 0.26
N PHE A 136 -3.06 -8.99 0.10
CA PHE A 136 -3.83 -9.54 1.21
C PHE A 136 -3.05 -10.65 1.90
N THR A 137 -3.02 -10.61 3.23
CA THR A 137 -2.32 -11.60 4.04
C THR A 137 -3.07 -12.93 3.98
N TRP A 138 -2.35 -14.01 3.67
CA TRP A 138 -2.85 -15.38 3.72
C TRP A 138 -1.91 -16.25 4.56
N TYR A 139 -2.33 -16.51 5.79
CA TYR A 139 -1.57 -17.34 6.72
C TYR A 139 -1.76 -18.83 6.42
N PRO A 140 -0.71 -19.66 6.58
CA PRO A 140 -0.83 -21.11 6.57
C PRO A 140 -1.79 -21.61 7.65
N ALA A 141 -2.35 -22.80 7.42
CA ALA A 141 -3.21 -23.49 8.39
C ALA A 141 -2.57 -23.58 9.79
N GLY A 142 -3.36 -23.32 10.82
CA GLY A 142 -2.92 -23.38 12.22
C GLY A 142 -1.91 -22.30 12.65
N ARG A 143 -1.50 -21.39 11.76
CA ARG A 143 -0.51 -20.36 12.11
C ARG A 143 -1.16 -19.19 12.85
N LYS A 144 -0.51 -18.75 13.95
CA LYS A 144 -0.89 -17.55 14.70
C LYS A 144 -0.87 -16.32 13.78
N GLN A 145 -2.00 -15.64 13.68
CA GLN A 145 -2.18 -14.47 12.84
C GLN A 145 -1.84 -13.21 13.64
N ARG A 146 -0.77 -12.51 13.26
CA ARG A 146 -0.37 -11.25 13.92
C ARG A 146 -1.20 -10.06 13.45
N PHE A 147 -1.63 -10.07 12.19
CA PHE A 147 -2.26 -8.92 11.52
C PHE A 147 -3.67 -9.23 10.97
N GLY A 148 -4.24 -10.40 11.33
CA GLY A 148 -5.44 -10.95 10.71
C GLY A 148 -5.19 -11.43 9.28
N SER A 149 -5.89 -12.49 8.86
CA SER A 149 -5.83 -13.01 7.48
C SER A 149 -6.84 -12.26 6.61
N LYS A 150 -6.37 -11.32 5.78
CA LYS A 150 -7.25 -10.49 4.93
C LYS A 150 -7.74 -11.23 3.70
N PHE A 151 -7.02 -12.24 3.24
CA PHE A 151 -7.41 -12.96 2.02
C PHE A 151 -8.71 -13.76 2.17
N PRO A 152 -8.94 -14.51 3.26
CA PRO A 152 -10.25 -15.11 3.52
C PRO A 152 -11.41 -14.11 3.55
N GLU A 153 -11.21 -12.90 4.10
CA GLU A 153 -12.23 -11.84 4.08
C GLU A 153 -12.56 -11.40 2.65
N LEU A 154 -11.54 -11.25 1.79
CA LEU A 154 -11.74 -10.97 0.36
C LEU A 154 -12.52 -12.11 -0.31
N LEU A 155 -12.17 -13.37 -0.06
CA LEU A 155 -12.86 -14.50 -0.67
C LEU A 155 -14.33 -14.55 -0.25
N ASN A 156 -14.64 -14.27 1.02
CA ASN A 156 -16.02 -14.14 1.50
C ASN A 156 -16.77 -13.02 0.77
N TYR A 157 -16.10 -11.88 0.57
CA TYR A 157 -16.66 -10.77 -0.18
C TYR A 157 -16.90 -11.14 -1.66
N MET A 158 -15.97 -11.85 -2.29
CA MET A 158 -16.11 -12.34 -3.66
C MET A 158 -17.33 -13.27 -3.82
N VAL A 159 -17.47 -14.27 -2.95
CA VAL A 159 -18.62 -15.20 -2.97
C VAL A 159 -19.94 -14.46 -2.77
N LYS A 160 -20.00 -13.54 -1.80
CA LYS A 160 -21.19 -12.72 -1.53
C LYS A 160 -21.63 -11.88 -2.75
N ASN A 161 -20.69 -11.55 -3.64
CA ASN A 161 -20.94 -10.79 -4.87
C ASN A 161 -20.98 -11.68 -6.13
N GLY A 162 -21.21 -13.00 -5.97
CA GLY A 162 -21.46 -13.91 -7.08
C GLY A 162 -20.22 -14.40 -7.83
N VAL A 163 -19.01 -14.15 -7.31
CA VAL A 163 -17.79 -14.70 -7.92
C VAL A 163 -17.63 -16.16 -7.53
N ARG A 164 -17.50 -17.03 -8.53
CA ARG A 164 -17.16 -18.45 -8.34
C ARG A 164 -15.66 -18.60 -8.08
N LEU A 165 -15.29 -19.18 -6.94
CA LEU A 165 -13.89 -19.45 -6.60
C LEU A 165 -13.40 -20.75 -7.26
N PRO A 166 -12.11 -20.87 -7.61
CA PRO A 166 -11.52 -22.17 -7.93
C PRO A 166 -11.76 -23.16 -6.77
N ALA A 167 -12.10 -24.40 -7.07
CA ALA A 167 -12.60 -25.35 -6.08
C ALA A 167 -11.61 -25.57 -4.90
N TRP A 168 -10.30 -25.55 -5.18
CA TRP A 168 -9.30 -25.68 -4.12
C TRP A 168 -9.13 -24.39 -3.30
N VAL A 169 -9.35 -23.21 -3.90
CA VAL A 169 -9.36 -21.93 -3.18
C VAL A 169 -10.58 -21.83 -2.27
N GLU A 170 -11.74 -22.32 -2.71
CA GLU A 170 -12.95 -22.43 -1.89
C GLU A 170 -12.69 -23.27 -0.63
N ARG A 171 -12.04 -24.44 -0.77
CA ARG A 171 -11.64 -25.25 0.40
C ARG A 171 -10.61 -24.52 1.27
N ALA A 172 -9.57 -23.96 0.65
CA ALA A 172 -8.50 -23.28 1.36
C ALA A 172 -8.95 -21.98 2.07
N ARG A 173 -10.09 -21.39 1.67
CA ARG A 173 -10.74 -20.24 2.32
C ARG A 173 -10.93 -20.46 3.83
N HIS A 174 -11.23 -21.70 4.22
CA HIS A 174 -11.52 -22.08 5.60
C HIS A 174 -10.33 -22.65 6.37
N HIS A 175 -9.27 -23.05 5.66
CA HIS A 175 -8.12 -23.72 6.27
C HIS A 175 -6.82 -22.91 6.22
N GLY A 176 -6.75 -21.84 5.41
CA GLY A 176 -5.54 -21.04 5.24
C GLY A 176 -4.74 -21.42 3.99
N ALA A 177 -3.58 -20.77 3.82
CA ALA A 177 -2.71 -21.01 2.67
C ALA A 177 -2.22 -22.47 2.65
N PRO A 178 -2.20 -23.13 1.48
CA PRO A 178 -1.79 -24.53 1.40
C PRO A 178 -0.28 -24.73 1.65
N TRP A 179 0.52 -23.66 1.49
CA TRP A 179 1.96 -23.70 1.72
C TRP A 179 2.28 -23.38 3.17
N ARG A 180 3.04 -24.25 3.84
CA ARG A 180 3.47 -24.07 5.24
C ARG A 180 4.65 -23.11 5.35
N SER A 181 5.40 -22.92 4.27
CA SER A 181 6.58 -22.07 4.26
C SER A 181 6.71 -21.29 2.94
N ARG A 182 7.54 -20.24 2.99
CA ARG A 182 7.96 -19.53 1.79
C ARG A 182 8.61 -20.47 0.78
N ALA A 183 9.48 -21.39 1.24
CA ALA A 183 10.18 -22.33 0.36
C ALA A 183 9.19 -23.19 -0.43
N GLU A 184 8.13 -23.69 0.22
CA GLU A 184 7.07 -24.45 -0.45
C GLU A 184 6.33 -23.62 -1.49
N LEU A 185 5.93 -22.38 -1.19
CA LEU A 185 5.28 -21.52 -2.19
C LEU A 185 6.21 -21.21 -3.37
N MET A 186 7.48 -20.92 -3.10
CA MET A 186 8.44 -20.57 -4.15
C MET A 186 8.76 -21.79 -5.04
N ALA A 187 8.83 -23.00 -4.48
CA ALA A 187 8.94 -24.23 -5.26
C ALA A 187 7.67 -24.48 -6.09
N ALA A 188 6.48 -24.20 -5.53
CA ALA A 188 5.20 -24.36 -6.22
C ALA A 188 4.89 -23.25 -7.23
N LYS A 189 5.75 -22.22 -7.35
CA LYS A 189 5.44 -20.97 -8.07
C LYS A 189 5.00 -21.16 -9.52
N HIS A 190 5.56 -22.19 -10.17
CA HIS A 190 5.28 -22.52 -11.58
C HIS A 190 4.38 -23.75 -11.74
N THR A 191 3.66 -24.14 -10.69
CA THR A 191 2.67 -25.22 -10.79
C THR A 191 1.38 -24.70 -11.44
N PRO A 192 0.57 -25.59 -12.05
CA PRO A 192 -0.77 -25.22 -12.55
C PRO A 192 -1.65 -24.58 -11.46
N GLN A 193 -1.56 -25.08 -10.22
CA GLN A 193 -2.32 -24.55 -9.09
C GLN A 193 -2.01 -23.08 -8.79
N VAL A 194 -0.73 -22.68 -8.71
CA VAL A 194 -0.36 -21.28 -8.46
C VAL A 194 -0.72 -20.39 -9.65
N ARG A 195 -0.51 -20.86 -10.89
CA ARG A 195 -0.91 -20.13 -12.09
C ARG A 195 -2.42 -19.88 -12.15
N GLU A 196 -3.23 -20.88 -11.81
CA GLU A 196 -4.68 -20.73 -11.72
C GLU A 196 -5.07 -19.63 -10.71
N LEU A 197 -4.40 -19.59 -9.55
CA LEU A 197 -4.63 -18.53 -8.57
C LEU A 197 -4.22 -17.15 -9.11
N GLU A 198 -3.06 -17.03 -9.75
CA GLU A 198 -2.63 -15.77 -10.38
C GLU A 198 -3.62 -15.30 -11.46
N ASP A 199 -4.11 -16.21 -12.29
CA ASP A 199 -5.11 -15.93 -13.33
C ASP A 199 -6.45 -15.50 -12.74
N PHE A 200 -6.89 -16.20 -11.68
CA PHE A 200 -8.09 -15.86 -10.94
C PHE A 200 -7.99 -14.46 -10.33
N LEU A 201 -6.89 -14.17 -9.63
CA LEU A 201 -6.64 -12.87 -9.01
C LEU A 201 -6.51 -11.76 -10.06
N TYR A 202 -5.90 -12.03 -11.21
CA TYR A 202 -5.75 -11.04 -12.28
C TYR A 202 -7.07 -10.71 -12.97
N ARG A 203 -7.98 -11.69 -13.12
CA ARG A 203 -9.32 -11.45 -13.71
C ARG A 203 -10.30 -10.82 -12.73
N THR A 204 -10.07 -10.95 -11.43
CA THR A 204 -10.95 -10.44 -10.37
C THR A 204 -10.43 -9.15 -9.72
N ARG A 205 -9.60 -8.37 -10.43
CA ARG A 205 -9.00 -7.14 -9.88
C ARG A 205 -10.03 -6.09 -9.51
N ASP A 206 -11.06 -5.91 -10.34
CA ASP A 206 -12.15 -4.95 -10.09
C ASP A 206 -12.86 -5.20 -8.74
N ILE A 207 -13.18 -6.47 -8.43
CA ILE A 207 -13.83 -6.81 -7.16
C ILE A 207 -12.85 -6.75 -5.97
N GLN A 208 -11.55 -6.97 -6.18
CA GLN A 208 -10.54 -6.73 -5.16
C GLN A 208 -10.43 -5.25 -4.82
N ALA A 209 -10.48 -4.36 -5.81
CA ALA A 209 -10.50 -2.92 -5.57
C ALA A 209 -11.79 -2.51 -4.84
N ALA A 210 -12.94 -3.08 -5.20
CA ALA A 210 -14.21 -2.85 -4.47
C ALA A 210 -14.09 -3.27 -2.99
N PHE A 211 -13.45 -4.39 -2.71
CA PHE A 211 -13.19 -4.83 -1.34
C PHE A 211 -12.26 -3.87 -0.58
N ILE A 212 -11.19 -3.37 -1.22
CA ILE A 212 -10.27 -2.40 -0.62
C ILE A 212 -10.99 -1.08 -0.31
N LEU A 213 -11.81 -0.60 -1.25
CA LEU A 213 -12.66 0.59 -1.05
C LEU A 213 -13.61 0.41 0.13
N LYS A 214 -14.34 -0.71 0.18
CA LYS A 214 -15.24 -1.03 1.31
C LYS A 214 -14.50 -0.99 2.66
N ARG A 215 -13.29 -1.54 2.74
CA ARG A 215 -12.49 -1.49 3.97
C ARG A 215 -12.10 -0.08 4.35
N ALA A 216 -11.76 0.76 3.38
CA ALA A 216 -11.44 2.16 3.61
C ALA A 216 -12.68 2.96 4.08
N GLU A 217 -13.84 2.69 3.49
CA GLU A 217 -15.13 3.24 3.94
C GLU A 217 -15.40 2.89 5.41
N GLU A 218 -15.23 1.61 5.78
CA GLU A 218 -15.41 1.15 7.16
C GLU A 218 -14.37 1.70 8.15
N ALA A 219 -13.20 2.12 7.66
CA ALA A 219 -12.15 2.72 8.48
C ALA A 219 -12.50 4.16 8.89
N ILE A 220 -13.22 4.91 8.06
CA ILE A 220 -13.55 6.33 8.32
C ILE A 220 -14.19 6.56 9.71
N PRO A 221 -15.29 5.88 10.09
CA PRO A 221 -15.89 6.07 11.41
C PRO A 221 -14.94 5.64 12.55
N ARG A 222 -14.06 4.65 12.32
CA ARG A 222 -13.05 4.23 13.31
C ARG A 222 -11.97 5.30 13.51
N LEU A 223 -11.49 5.90 12.43
CA LEU A 223 -10.54 7.02 12.46
C LEU A 223 -11.13 8.20 13.25
N MET A 224 -12.39 8.55 12.97
CA MET A 224 -13.09 9.60 13.72
C MET A 224 -13.21 9.23 15.20
N LYS A 225 -13.67 8.00 15.52
CA LYS A 225 -13.81 7.53 16.90
C LYS A 225 -12.50 7.64 17.68
N ALA A 226 -11.40 7.18 17.08
CA ALA A 226 -10.08 7.12 17.69
C ALA A 226 -9.30 8.45 17.67
N SER A 227 -9.81 9.49 17.00
CA SER A 227 -9.15 10.79 16.93
C SER A 227 -9.14 11.48 18.30
N PRO A 228 -7.98 11.95 18.80
CA PRO A 228 -7.92 12.75 20.02
C PRO A 228 -8.82 13.98 19.91
N GLN A 229 -9.48 14.37 21.01
CA GLN A 229 -10.49 15.44 21.01
C GLN A 229 -9.97 16.73 20.36
N GLN A 230 -8.75 17.15 20.70
CA GLN A 230 -8.10 18.34 20.13
C GLN A 230 -7.83 18.29 18.62
N HIS A 231 -7.81 17.09 18.02
CA HIS A 231 -7.55 16.91 16.59
C HIS A 231 -8.81 16.50 15.80
N ARG A 232 -9.95 16.29 16.46
CA ARG A 232 -11.13 15.69 15.83
C ARG A 232 -11.66 16.54 14.67
N SER A 233 -11.79 17.85 14.87
CA SER A 233 -12.22 18.80 13.82
C SER A 233 -11.22 18.87 12.66
N LEU A 234 -9.91 18.80 12.95
CA LEU A 234 -8.87 18.78 11.92
C LEU A 234 -8.94 17.50 11.08
N VAL A 235 -9.07 16.34 11.72
CA VAL A 235 -9.18 15.05 11.03
C VAL A 235 -10.44 15.01 10.17
N GLU A 236 -11.57 15.50 10.69
CA GLU A 236 -12.82 15.60 9.94
C GLU A 236 -12.68 16.49 8.70
N HIS A 237 -12.10 17.68 8.87
CA HIS A 237 -11.83 18.61 7.77
C HIS A 237 -10.97 17.96 6.70
N ASN A 238 -9.85 17.32 7.09
CA ASN A 238 -8.92 16.70 6.16
C ASN A 238 -9.54 15.50 5.43
N LEU A 239 -10.34 14.67 6.11
CA LEU A 239 -11.12 13.60 5.48
C LEU A 239 -12.09 14.17 4.44
N ARG A 240 -12.88 15.19 4.80
CA ARG A 240 -13.81 15.85 3.85
C ARG A 240 -13.08 16.39 2.64
N SER A 241 -11.96 17.08 2.83
CA SER A 241 -11.21 17.71 1.75
C SER A 241 -10.63 16.69 0.76
N LEU A 242 -10.19 15.52 1.25
CA LEU A 242 -9.73 14.42 0.40
C LEU A 242 -10.88 13.76 -0.36
N MET A 243 -12.00 13.47 0.32
CA MET A 243 -13.13 12.76 -0.29
C MET A 243 -13.88 13.56 -1.36
N ARG A 244 -13.64 14.88 -1.47
CA ARG A 244 -14.24 15.75 -2.50
C ARG A 244 -13.70 15.54 -3.91
N SER A 245 -12.58 14.87 -4.06
CA SER A 245 -11.96 14.64 -5.38
C SER A 245 -11.68 13.16 -5.57
N PRO A 246 -11.70 12.66 -6.82
CA PRO A 246 -11.19 11.34 -7.12
C PRO A 246 -9.81 11.16 -6.50
N THR A 247 -8.85 12.04 -6.85
CA THR A 247 -7.47 12.00 -6.37
C THR A 247 -7.30 11.78 -4.86
N GLY A 248 -8.04 12.52 -4.05
CA GLY A 248 -7.99 12.36 -2.60
C GLY A 248 -8.62 11.05 -2.10
N ARG A 249 -9.67 10.54 -2.75
CA ARG A 249 -10.26 9.23 -2.43
C ARG A 249 -9.27 8.09 -2.67
N TYR A 250 -8.55 8.07 -3.80
CA TYR A 250 -7.49 7.08 -4.03
C TYR A 250 -6.38 7.18 -3.01
N ALA A 251 -5.87 8.38 -2.75
CA ALA A 251 -4.77 8.56 -1.80
C ALA A 251 -5.13 8.01 -0.42
N LEU A 252 -6.37 8.24 0.03
CA LEU A 252 -6.90 7.70 1.27
C LEU A 252 -7.02 6.17 1.23
N VAL A 253 -7.64 5.62 0.18
CA VAL A 253 -7.84 4.18 -0.02
C VAL A 253 -6.52 3.42 -0.09
N ASP A 254 -5.58 3.89 -0.92
CA ASP A 254 -4.26 3.27 -1.09
C ASP A 254 -3.45 3.35 0.21
N TYR A 255 -3.42 4.49 0.90
CA TYR A 255 -2.65 4.61 2.14
C TYR A 255 -3.22 3.72 3.26
N ILE A 256 -4.55 3.59 3.36
CA ILE A 256 -5.19 2.64 4.29
C ILE A 256 -4.82 1.20 3.92
N ASN A 257 -4.83 0.82 2.63
CA ASN A 257 -4.38 -0.50 2.21
C ASN A 257 -2.90 -0.76 2.54
N PHE A 258 -2.07 0.25 2.27
CA PHE A 258 -0.62 0.21 2.37
C PHE A 258 -0.11 0.16 3.82
N LYS A 259 -0.54 1.10 4.66
CA LYS A 259 -0.03 1.28 6.03
C LYS A 259 -1.05 1.03 7.12
N GLY A 260 -2.33 0.89 6.76
CA GLY A 260 -3.42 0.71 7.71
C GLY A 260 -3.89 2.02 8.35
N GLU A 261 -4.80 1.87 9.29
CA GLU A 261 -5.54 2.97 9.92
C GLU A 261 -4.71 3.69 11.00
N GLY A 262 -3.77 2.98 11.64
CA GLY A 262 -2.91 3.54 12.68
C GLY A 262 -3.57 3.64 14.05
N LEU A 263 -4.47 2.70 14.37
CA LEU A 263 -5.30 2.70 15.57
C LEU A 263 -4.79 1.79 16.72
N SER A 264 -3.56 1.28 16.62
CA SER A 264 -2.99 0.44 17.67
C SER A 264 -2.83 1.22 18.98
N MET A 265 -3.45 0.74 20.07
CA MET A 265 -3.33 1.34 21.41
C MET A 265 -1.92 1.19 22.00
N ARG A 266 -1.19 0.12 21.65
CA ARG A 266 0.18 -0.11 22.11
C ARG A 266 1.19 0.84 21.44
N GLY A 267 0.76 1.58 20.42
CA GLY A 267 1.63 2.39 19.58
C GLY A 267 2.54 1.54 18.68
N GLY A 268 3.28 2.24 17.81
CA GLY A 268 4.32 1.68 16.97
C GLY A 268 5.70 1.86 17.60
N TYR A 269 6.68 2.26 16.80
CA TYR A 269 8.02 2.56 17.29
C TYR A 269 7.99 3.80 18.17
N ARG A 270 8.53 3.68 19.39
CA ARG A 270 8.52 4.74 20.41
C ARG A 270 7.11 5.28 20.68
N GLY A 271 6.12 4.39 20.71
CA GLY A 271 4.71 4.76 20.94
C GLY A 271 4.02 5.45 19.77
N GLN A 272 4.69 5.63 18.62
CA GLN A 272 4.14 6.37 17.49
C GLN A 272 3.70 5.45 16.35
N ASN A 273 2.42 5.52 16.02
CA ASN A 273 1.85 4.85 14.84
C ASN A 273 2.19 5.62 13.54
N TRP A 274 1.89 4.99 12.39
CA TRP A 274 2.18 5.53 11.04
C TRP A 274 1.05 5.28 10.03
N GLY A 275 -0.16 5.01 10.52
CA GLY A 275 -1.32 4.80 9.67
C GLY A 275 -2.03 6.10 9.29
N ALA A 276 -3.17 5.96 8.62
CA ALA A 276 -3.94 7.07 8.06
C ALA A 276 -4.29 8.14 9.10
N LEU A 277 -4.61 7.78 10.34
CA LEU A 277 -4.90 8.76 11.40
C LEU A 277 -3.74 9.73 11.63
N GLN A 278 -2.50 9.22 11.66
CA GLN A 278 -1.33 10.07 11.90
C GLN A 278 -1.04 10.98 10.71
N VAL A 279 -1.36 10.55 9.50
CA VAL A 279 -1.25 11.40 8.30
C VAL A 279 -2.29 12.51 8.36
N LEU A 280 -3.55 12.19 8.68
CA LEU A 280 -4.63 13.17 8.79
C LEU A 280 -4.39 14.21 9.88
N ILE A 281 -3.72 13.85 10.98
CA ILE A 281 -3.31 14.79 12.04
C ILE A 281 -2.13 15.67 11.59
N ALA A 282 -1.19 15.13 10.81
CA ALA A 282 -0.01 15.86 10.34
C ALA A 282 -0.28 16.77 9.13
N MET A 283 -1.41 16.56 8.44
CA MET A 283 -1.86 17.40 7.33
C MET A 283 -2.15 18.83 7.80
N ARG A 284 -1.72 19.79 6.98
CA ARG A 284 -2.24 21.16 7.04
C ARG A 284 -3.66 21.17 6.48
N PRO A 285 -4.61 21.88 7.12
CA PRO A 285 -5.95 22.05 6.59
C PRO A 285 -5.91 22.97 5.36
N GLU A 286 -6.33 22.45 4.22
CA GLU A 286 -6.32 23.18 2.95
C GLU A 286 -7.75 23.43 2.45
N GLY A 287 -7.96 24.51 1.69
CA GLY A 287 -9.27 24.94 1.21
C GLY A 287 -9.74 24.27 -0.09
N ASN A 288 -8.82 23.75 -0.92
CA ASN A 288 -9.15 23.07 -2.17
C ASN A 288 -8.58 21.65 -2.22
N SER A 289 -9.20 20.78 -3.03
CA SER A 289 -8.87 19.35 -3.05
C SER A 289 -7.45 19.05 -3.54
N ARG A 290 -6.92 19.80 -4.51
CA ARG A 290 -5.54 19.60 -5.01
C ARG A 290 -4.51 19.91 -3.91
N ALA A 291 -4.70 21.01 -3.18
CA ALA A 291 -3.87 21.35 -2.04
C ALA A 291 -4.01 20.30 -0.91
N ALA A 292 -5.23 19.80 -0.65
CA ALA A 292 -5.44 18.75 0.35
C ALA A 292 -4.72 17.44 0.01
N VAL A 293 -4.76 17.00 -1.25
CA VAL A 293 -3.97 15.86 -1.75
C VAL A 293 -2.47 16.10 -1.55
N ASN A 294 -2.01 17.30 -1.89
CA ASN A 294 -0.61 17.67 -1.72
C ASN A 294 -0.17 17.66 -0.24
N SER A 295 -1.04 18.16 0.64
CA SER A 295 -0.85 18.14 2.09
C SER A 295 -0.81 16.70 2.61
N PHE A 296 -1.70 15.83 2.13
CA PHE A 296 -1.72 14.41 2.49
C PHE A 296 -0.45 13.68 2.07
N ALA A 297 0.02 13.85 0.84
CA ALA A 297 1.27 13.24 0.38
C ALA A 297 2.49 13.73 1.18
N THR A 298 2.54 15.03 1.50
CA THR A 298 3.61 15.58 2.35
C THR A 298 3.56 14.98 3.76
N ALA A 299 2.39 14.96 4.39
CA ALA A 299 2.18 14.42 5.73
C ALA A 299 2.48 12.91 5.79
N ALA A 300 2.09 12.16 4.76
CA ALA A 300 2.42 10.75 4.61
C ALA A 300 3.94 10.53 4.63
N MET A 301 4.69 11.28 3.84
CA MET A 301 6.15 11.16 3.84
C MET A 301 6.79 11.58 5.17
N GLN A 302 6.27 12.59 5.85
CA GLN A 302 6.76 12.96 7.20
C GLN A 302 6.53 11.84 8.22
N VAL A 303 5.33 11.24 8.21
CA VAL A 303 4.98 10.11 9.08
C VAL A 303 5.87 8.90 8.81
N LEU A 304 6.15 8.61 7.54
CA LEU A 304 6.99 7.49 7.13
C LEU A 304 8.47 7.71 7.42
N GLN A 305 8.99 8.94 7.25
CA GLN A 305 10.35 9.30 7.66
C GLN A 305 10.52 9.13 9.17
N ARG A 306 9.58 9.64 9.97
CA ARG A 306 9.56 9.47 11.42
C ARG A 306 9.57 8.00 11.84
N ARG A 307 8.79 7.16 11.16
CA ARG A 307 8.81 5.70 11.38
C ARG A 307 10.21 5.14 11.11
N ALA A 308 10.84 5.50 9.99
CA ALA A 308 12.15 5.00 9.63
C ALA A 308 13.24 5.43 10.63
N ASP A 309 13.19 6.68 11.08
CA ASP A 309 14.11 7.22 12.09
C ASP A 309 13.95 6.55 13.46
N ASN A 310 12.72 6.18 13.81
CA ASN A 310 12.41 5.48 15.07
C ASN A 310 12.59 3.95 14.99
N SER A 311 12.87 3.39 13.82
CA SER A 311 13.01 1.94 13.67
C SER A 311 14.29 1.41 14.33
N PRO A 312 14.26 0.20 14.92
CA PRO A 312 15.46 -0.42 15.48
C PRO A 312 16.57 -0.50 14.44
N ASN A 313 17.78 -0.08 14.82
CA ASN A 313 18.96 -0.02 13.93
C ASN A 313 18.70 0.73 12.61
N ARG A 314 17.72 1.64 12.58
CA ARG A 314 17.28 2.37 11.39
C ARG A 314 16.94 1.45 10.19
N GLN A 315 16.54 0.21 10.46
CA GLN A 315 16.31 -0.80 9.41
C GLN A 315 15.25 -0.40 8.38
N ASP A 316 14.30 0.46 8.75
CA ASP A 316 13.23 0.89 7.84
C ASP A 316 13.67 1.99 6.86
N GLN A 317 14.87 2.58 7.00
CA GLN A 317 15.40 3.57 6.05
C GLN A 317 15.51 3.03 4.63
N ARG A 318 15.80 1.73 4.48
CA ARG A 318 15.87 1.05 3.19
C ARG A 318 14.56 1.13 2.38
N TRP A 319 13.43 1.37 3.05
CA TRP A 319 12.13 1.44 2.40
C TRP A 319 11.74 2.85 1.95
N ILE A 320 12.43 3.88 2.42
CA ILE A 320 12.09 5.29 2.13
C ILE A 320 12.02 5.58 0.63
N PRO A 321 12.95 5.11 -0.23
CA PRO A 321 12.84 5.34 -1.67
C PRO A 321 11.54 4.79 -2.27
N GLY A 322 11.19 3.54 -1.94
CA GLY A 322 9.95 2.91 -2.43
C GLY A 322 8.69 3.59 -1.88
N TRP A 323 8.71 3.98 -0.61
CA TRP A 323 7.59 4.71 0.01
C TRP A 323 7.40 6.08 -0.62
N ARG A 324 8.48 6.79 -0.93
CA ARG A 324 8.44 8.07 -1.65
C ARG A 324 7.83 7.91 -3.02
N ASN A 325 8.30 6.94 -3.81
CA ASN A 325 7.77 6.69 -5.16
C ASN A 325 6.26 6.43 -5.13
N ARG A 326 5.79 5.61 -4.18
CA ARG A 326 4.36 5.32 -4.01
C ARG A 326 3.55 6.55 -3.62
N VAL A 327 3.97 7.28 -2.59
CA VAL A 327 3.24 8.47 -2.10
C VAL A 327 3.20 9.58 -3.14
N GLU A 328 4.25 9.72 -3.96
CA GLU A 328 4.29 10.73 -5.01
C GLU A 328 3.24 10.47 -6.11
N THR A 329 2.82 9.22 -6.31
CA THR A 329 1.72 8.91 -7.25
C THR A 329 0.41 9.60 -6.87
N TYR A 330 0.21 9.96 -5.60
CA TYR A 330 -1.00 10.62 -5.14
C TYR A 330 -1.15 12.02 -5.75
N ARG A 331 -0.04 12.69 -6.07
CA ARG A 331 -0.05 14.04 -6.67
C ARG A 331 -0.26 14.03 -8.18
N GLN A 332 -0.05 12.88 -8.80
CA GLN A 332 0.02 12.72 -10.25
C GLN A 332 -1.27 12.12 -10.83
N TRP A 333 -2.27 11.82 -10.01
CA TRP A 333 -3.53 11.31 -10.52
C TRP A 333 -4.35 12.47 -11.09
N VAL A 334 -4.47 12.46 -12.41
CA VAL A 334 -5.35 13.30 -13.22
C VAL A 334 -6.63 12.55 -13.52
#